data_AF-A0A6J7ZY63-F1
#
_entry.id   AF-A0A6J7ZY63-F1
#
_cell.length_a   1.000
_cell.length_b   1.000
_cell.length_c   1.000
_cell.angle_alpha   90.00
_cell.angle_beta   90.00
_cell.angle_gamma   90.00
#
_symmetry.space_group_name_H-M   'P 1'
#
loop_
_entity.id
_entity.type
_entity.pdbx_description
1 polymer ?
#
loop_
_entity_poly.entity_id
_entity_poly.type
_entity_poly.pdbx_seq_one_letter_code
_entity_poly.pdbx_strand_id
1 'polypeptide(L)'
;MDNCMAAFGDLKVSKDEKNVRFKDVTVYYFPREQGFGCVPHEGGSTLGMSYGHTDFDTYSLVDHAKMRKRSYQSALGDSIEAKQKSETLTQNVSDETNKLEEEDWYYSTKRLKPEHRLTPAQRRLLLRQSSLIKVDRSEADDCKEIRDSRRKSGCNCKQMCDPDTCSCSVAGIECFVEDGSFPCRCSKSICRNPHGHIEYNPDKVQEHFTRTMERMKNYGDTDVQA
;
A
#
# COMPACT_ATOMS: atom_id res chain seq x y z
N MET A 1 -59.65 17.77 -38.58
CA MET A 1 -58.84 16.99 -37.62
C MET A 1 -57.91 17.96 -36.95
N ASP A 2 -58.38 18.45 -35.82
CA ASP A 2 -57.68 19.33 -34.90
C ASP A 2 -56.37 18.68 -34.43
N ASN A 3 -55.27 19.43 -34.42
CA ASN A 3 -54.26 19.20 -33.40
C ASN A 3 -53.45 20.47 -33.10
N CYS A 4 -54.03 21.25 -32.19
CA CYS A 4 -53.40 21.93 -31.07
C CYS A 4 -51.87 22.13 -31.13
N MET A 5 -51.48 23.38 -31.37
CA MET A 5 -50.24 23.94 -30.82
C MET A 5 -50.30 23.88 -29.30
N ALA A 6 -49.42 23.11 -28.67
CA ALA A 6 -49.11 23.25 -27.25
C ALA A 6 -47.62 23.54 -27.11
N ALA A 7 -47.32 24.78 -26.74
CA ALA A 7 -46.02 25.20 -26.26
C ALA A 7 -45.71 24.43 -24.97
N PHE A 8 -44.70 23.57 -25.01
CA PHE A 8 -44.08 23.07 -23.79
C PHE A 8 -42.99 24.06 -23.41
N GLY A 9 -43.34 24.94 -22.46
CA GLY A 9 -42.38 25.82 -21.82
C GLY A 9 -41.28 24.99 -21.14
N ASP A 10 -40.04 25.44 -21.33
CA ASP A 10 -38.87 24.92 -20.63
C ASP A 10 -39.04 25.15 -19.12
N LEU A 11 -39.52 24.15 -18.39
CA LEU A 11 -39.31 24.09 -16.95
C LEU A 11 -37.81 23.87 -16.73
N LYS A 12 -37.09 24.94 -16.38
CA LYS A 12 -35.77 24.86 -15.74
C LYS A 12 -35.92 24.09 -14.43
N VAL A 13 -35.69 22.78 -14.48
CA VAL A 13 -35.39 22.00 -13.28
C VAL A 13 -34.05 22.53 -12.77
N SER A 14 -34.04 23.28 -11.67
CA SER A 14 -32.80 23.55 -10.95
C SER A 14 -32.26 22.20 -10.53
N LYS A 15 -31.14 21.80 -11.11
CA LYS A 15 -30.43 20.60 -10.70
C LYS A 15 -29.82 20.93 -9.35
N ASP A 16 -30.59 20.75 -8.28
CA ASP A 16 -30.05 20.84 -6.93
C ASP A 16 -28.91 19.84 -6.86
N GLU A 17 -27.68 20.34 -6.80
CA GLU A 17 -26.48 19.52 -6.65
C GLU A 17 -26.57 18.83 -5.30
N LYS A 18 -27.05 17.58 -5.32
CA LYS A 18 -27.08 16.72 -4.14
C LYS A 18 -25.64 16.39 -3.78
N ASN A 19 -25.10 17.15 -2.84
CA ASN A 19 -23.75 16.95 -2.34
C ASN A 19 -23.78 15.98 -1.15
N VAL A 20 -22.90 14.97 -1.20
CA VAL A 20 -22.70 14.04 -0.08
C VAL A 20 -21.94 14.78 1.02
N ARG A 21 -22.53 14.86 2.22
CA ARG A 21 -21.89 15.41 3.40
C ARG A 21 -21.63 14.30 4.41
N PHE A 22 -20.38 14.20 4.86
CA PHE A 22 -20.00 13.32 5.95
C PHE A 22 -20.19 14.07 7.27
N LYS A 23 -20.59 13.35 8.32
CA LYS A 23 -20.90 13.95 9.63
C LYS A 23 -20.01 13.38 10.72
N ASP A 24 -20.12 12.07 10.91
CA ASP A 24 -19.48 11.34 11.99
C ASP A 24 -18.57 10.23 11.43
N VAL A 25 -17.53 9.86 12.18
CA VAL A 25 -16.58 8.80 11.88
C VAL A 25 -16.63 7.79 13.01
N THR A 26 -16.92 6.52 12.68
CA THR A 26 -16.86 5.42 13.65
C THR A 26 -15.57 4.65 13.47
N VAL A 27 -14.80 4.50 14.55
CA VAL A 27 -13.54 3.76 14.61
C VAL A 27 -13.77 2.47 15.37
N TYR A 28 -13.48 1.33 14.75
CA TYR A 28 -13.59 0.01 15.37
C TYR A 28 -12.20 -0.53 15.71
N TYR A 29 -12.05 -1.10 16.91
CA TYR A 29 -10.78 -1.65 17.39
C TYR A 29 -10.81 -3.17 17.37
N PHE A 30 -9.87 -3.75 16.65
CA PHE A 30 -9.74 -5.20 16.52
C PHE A 30 -8.40 -5.68 17.09
N PRO A 31 -8.40 -6.73 17.92
CA PRO A 31 -7.20 -7.48 18.23
C PRO A 31 -6.43 -7.87 16.97
N ARG A 32 -5.10 -7.84 17.07
CA ARG A 32 -4.23 -8.35 16.01
C ARG A 32 -4.19 -9.86 16.09
N GLU A 33 -4.30 -10.50 14.94
CA GLU A 33 -4.19 -11.94 14.79
C GLU A 33 -3.43 -12.23 13.50
N GLN A 34 -2.96 -13.47 13.33
CA GLN A 34 -2.38 -13.91 12.07
C GLN A 34 -3.48 -13.90 11.00
N GLY A 35 -3.21 -13.22 9.88
CA GLY A 35 -4.10 -13.20 8.74
C GLY A 35 -3.77 -14.33 7.77
N PHE A 36 -4.61 -14.54 6.76
CA PHE A 36 -4.29 -15.43 5.63
C PHE A 36 -4.68 -14.82 4.27
N GLY A 37 -5.17 -13.57 4.29
CA GLY A 37 -5.64 -12.85 3.09
C GLY A 37 -4.62 -11.91 2.47
N CYS A 38 -3.42 -11.80 3.05
CA CYS A 38 -2.40 -10.84 2.63
C CYS A 38 -1.08 -11.57 2.35
N VAL A 39 -0.23 -10.99 1.50
CA VAL A 39 1.13 -11.50 1.27
C VAL A 39 2.10 -10.34 1.48
N PRO A 40 2.89 -10.35 2.57
CA PRO A 40 3.77 -9.25 2.90
C PRO A 40 4.98 -9.24 1.97
N HIS A 41 5.37 -8.06 1.49
CA HIS A 41 6.51 -7.91 0.57
C HIS A 41 7.82 -8.46 1.18
N GLU A 42 8.05 -8.17 2.47
CA GLU A 42 9.26 -8.53 3.23
C GLU A 42 9.24 -9.96 3.80
N GLY A 43 8.25 -10.78 3.44
CA GLY A 43 8.13 -12.16 3.94
C GLY A 43 7.68 -12.27 5.40
N GLY A 44 7.80 -13.46 5.99
CA GLY A 44 7.35 -13.76 7.36
C GLY A 44 5.82 -13.72 7.54
N SER A 45 5.36 -13.92 8.78
CA SER A 45 3.93 -14.04 9.13
C SER A 45 3.12 -12.79 8.82
N THR A 46 1.90 -12.96 8.31
CA THR A 46 1.03 -11.81 8.05
C THR A 46 0.45 -11.23 9.34
N LEU A 47 0.09 -9.96 9.28
CA LEU A 47 -0.59 -9.26 10.37
C LEU A 47 -2.01 -8.93 9.93
N GLY A 48 -2.99 -9.59 10.54
CA GLY A 48 -4.41 -9.42 10.32
C GLY A 48 -5.11 -8.73 11.49
N MET A 49 -6.44 -8.85 11.47
CA MET A 49 -7.36 -8.43 12.53
C MET A 49 -8.30 -9.60 12.82
N SER A 50 -8.72 -9.74 14.07
CA SER A 50 -9.73 -10.73 14.45
C SER A 50 -11.06 -10.50 13.74
N TYR A 51 -11.89 -11.53 13.69
CA TYR A 51 -13.23 -11.45 13.07
C TYR A 51 -14.16 -10.46 13.80
N GLY A 52 -14.05 -10.35 15.13
CA GLY A 52 -14.82 -9.42 15.95
C GLY A 52 -13.98 -8.25 16.46
N HIS A 53 -14.60 -7.08 16.61
CA HIS A 53 -13.99 -5.94 17.31
C HIS A 53 -14.19 -6.10 18.81
N THR A 54 -13.28 -5.54 19.60
CA THR A 54 -13.40 -5.46 21.06
C THR A 54 -14.07 -4.19 21.53
N ASP A 55 -13.95 -3.11 20.74
CA ASP A 55 -14.45 -1.80 21.11
C ASP A 55 -14.70 -0.93 19.87
N PHE A 56 -15.42 0.17 20.04
CA PHE A 56 -15.62 1.18 19.00
C PHE A 56 -15.87 2.58 19.59
N ASP A 57 -15.43 3.61 18.88
CA ASP A 57 -15.68 5.01 19.19
C ASP A 57 -16.37 5.71 18.03
N THR A 58 -17.10 6.78 18.31
CA THR A 58 -17.63 7.69 17.27
C THR A 58 -17.14 9.11 17.51
N TYR A 59 -16.61 9.73 16.46
CA TYR A 59 -16.01 11.06 16.48
C TYR A 59 -16.67 11.96 15.45
N SER A 60 -16.69 13.26 15.71
CA SER A 60 -16.93 14.24 14.64
C SER A 60 -15.75 14.22 13.64
N LEU A 61 -15.96 14.71 12.42
CA LEU A 61 -14.85 14.85 11.44
C LEU A 61 -13.67 15.66 12.01
N VAL A 62 -13.96 16.72 12.76
CA VAL A 62 -12.95 17.62 13.35
C VAL A 62 -12.17 16.91 14.45
N ASP A 63 -12.84 16.17 15.32
CA ASP A 63 -12.18 15.46 16.42
C ASP A 63 -11.36 14.29 15.91
N HIS A 64 -11.87 13.56 14.91
CA HIS A 64 -11.12 12.50 14.26
C HIS A 64 -9.87 13.03 13.55
N ALA A 65 -9.94 14.20 12.90
CA ALA A 65 -8.76 14.84 12.30
C ALA A 65 -7.69 15.18 13.35
N LYS A 66 -8.09 15.73 14.50
CA LYS A 66 -7.19 16.01 15.63
C LYS A 66 -6.57 14.74 16.20
N MET A 67 -7.37 13.69 16.39
CA MET A 67 -6.90 12.38 16.84
C MET A 67 -5.83 11.83 15.89
N ARG A 68 -6.10 11.82 14.58
CA ARG A 68 -5.14 11.37 13.56
C ARG A 68 -3.85 12.19 13.56
N LYS A 69 -3.94 13.52 13.71
CA LYS A 69 -2.76 14.41 13.79
C LYS A 69 -1.89 14.05 14.99
N ARG A 70 -2.50 13.83 16.16
CA ARG A 70 -1.78 13.42 17.40
C ARG A 70 -1.14 12.04 17.25
N SER A 71 -1.86 11.04 16.75
CA SER A 71 -1.32 9.69 16.54
C SER A 71 -0.16 9.70 15.55
N TYR A 72 -0.26 10.48 14.47
CA TYR A 72 0.84 10.65 13.51
C TYR A 72 2.06 11.30 14.14
N GLN A 73 1.89 12.38 14.92
CA GLN A 73 2.98 13.05 15.62
C GLN A 73 3.69 12.13 16.62
N SER A 74 2.93 11.35 17.38
CA SER A 74 3.47 10.36 18.32
C SER A 74 4.30 9.29 17.58
N ALA A 75 3.73 8.69 16.53
CA ALA A 75 4.43 7.66 15.75
C ALA A 75 5.72 8.18 15.09
N LEU A 76 5.74 9.46 14.69
CA LEU A 76 6.92 10.11 14.14
C LEU A 76 7.99 10.34 15.23
N GLY A 77 7.58 10.72 16.44
CA GLY A 77 8.46 10.83 17.62
C GLY A 77 9.09 9.48 18.00
N ASP A 78 8.26 8.45 18.13
CA ASP A 78 8.70 7.08 18.46
C ASP A 78 9.69 6.54 17.40
N SER A 79 9.49 6.88 16.12
CA SER A 79 10.39 6.51 15.03
C SER A 79 11.75 7.20 15.10
N ILE A 80 11.80 8.45 15.58
CA ILE A 80 13.05 9.19 15.79
C ILE A 80 13.81 8.60 16.99
N GLU A 81 13.12 8.31 18.08
CA GLU A 81 13.72 7.67 19.26
C GLU A 81 14.21 6.25 18.97
N ALA A 82 13.45 5.47 18.20
CA ALA A 82 13.85 4.14 17.76
C ALA A 82 15.10 4.17 16.85
N LYS A 83 15.25 5.18 15.98
CA LYS A 83 16.48 5.37 15.19
C LYS A 83 17.70 5.59 16.09
N GLN A 84 17.58 6.49 17.07
CA GLN A 84 18.64 6.78 18.05
C GLN A 84 19.02 5.55 18.88
N LYS A 85 18.02 4.72 19.24
CA LYS A 85 18.24 3.48 20.00
C LYS A 85 18.85 2.37 19.15
N SER A 86 18.51 2.28 17.85
CA SER A 86 19.07 1.29 16.92
C SER A 86 20.55 1.54 16.59
N GLU A 87 20.99 2.80 16.59
CA GLU A 87 22.41 3.17 16.44
C GLU A 87 23.26 2.78 17.67
N THR A 88 22.62 2.48 18.81
CA THR A 88 23.31 2.15 20.08
C THR A 88 23.28 0.64 20.39
N LEU A 89 22.52 -0.18 19.65
CA LEU A 89 22.26 -1.58 20.03
C LEU A 89 22.43 -2.58 18.87
N THR A 90 23.61 -2.59 18.25
CA THR A 90 24.09 -3.75 17.47
C THR A 90 24.84 -4.72 18.39
N GLN A 91 24.15 -5.36 19.33
CA GLN A 91 24.59 -6.62 19.95
C GLN A 91 23.47 -7.19 20.82
N ASN A 92 23.18 -8.48 20.59
CA ASN A 92 22.36 -9.40 21.41
C ASN A 92 20.88 -9.56 21.02
N VAL A 93 20.62 -10.25 19.90
CA VAL A 93 19.60 -11.33 19.86
C VAL A 93 20.12 -12.43 18.91
N SER A 94 20.72 -13.48 19.49
CA SER A 94 21.03 -14.73 18.81
C SER A 94 19.80 -15.64 18.85
N ASP A 95 19.09 -15.75 17.73
CA ASP A 95 18.14 -16.83 17.48
C ASP A 95 18.51 -17.46 16.13
N GLU A 96 18.93 -18.73 16.18
CA GLU A 96 19.64 -19.50 15.13
C GLU A 96 18.84 -19.71 13.82
N THR A 97 17.63 -19.16 13.70
CA THR A 97 16.80 -19.24 12.48
C THR A 97 16.99 -18.06 11.51
N ASN A 98 17.86 -17.09 11.83
CA ASN A 98 17.95 -15.80 11.11
C ASN A 98 18.64 -15.85 9.73
N LYS A 99 19.40 -16.91 9.40
CA LYS A 99 20.25 -16.92 8.19
C LYS A 99 19.47 -16.94 6.86
N LEU A 100 18.22 -17.42 6.85
CA LEU A 100 17.42 -17.51 5.62
C LEU A 100 16.54 -16.27 5.37
N GLU A 101 16.28 -15.44 6.39
CA GLU A 101 15.42 -14.24 6.28
C GLU A 101 16.21 -12.95 5.99
N GLU A 102 17.53 -12.96 6.20
CA GLU A 102 18.41 -11.78 6.08
C GLU A 102 18.66 -11.37 4.62
N GLU A 103 18.68 -12.32 3.68
CA GLU A 103 18.82 -12.04 2.23
C GLU A 103 17.57 -11.36 1.64
N ASP A 104 16.38 -11.70 2.14
CA ASP A 104 15.10 -11.12 1.72
C ASP A 104 14.94 -9.66 2.21
N TRP A 105 15.58 -9.32 3.34
CA TRP A 105 15.59 -7.98 3.92
C TRP A 105 16.39 -6.98 3.08
N TYR A 106 17.53 -7.41 2.53
CA TYR A 106 18.45 -6.55 1.76
C TYR A 106 17.79 -5.97 0.50
N TYR A 107 16.87 -6.71 -0.14
CA TYR A 107 16.20 -6.28 -1.38
C TYR A 107 15.01 -5.32 -1.18
N SER A 108 14.45 -5.21 0.04
CA SER A 108 13.21 -4.42 0.29
C SER A 108 13.46 -2.93 0.58
N THR A 109 14.68 -2.55 0.95
CA THR A 109 14.99 -1.23 1.54
C THR A 109 15.07 -0.06 0.55
N LYS A 110 15.01 -0.30 -0.77
CA LYS A 110 15.20 0.75 -1.78
C LYS A 110 13.95 1.55 -2.18
N ARG A 111 12.74 1.18 -1.74
CA ARG A 111 11.52 1.65 -2.42
C ARG A 111 10.61 2.63 -1.65
N LEU A 112 10.72 2.77 -0.32
CA LEU A 112 10.06 3.82 0.48
C LEU A 112 10.82 3.96 1.82
N LYS A 113 10.78 5.13 2.49
CA LYS A 113 11.47 5.31 3.77
C LYS A 113 11.01 4.23 4.79
N PRO A 114 11.94 3.49 5.44
CA PRO A 114 11.65 2.36 6.34
C PRO A 114 10.71 2.65 7.52
N GLU A 115 10.50 3.92 7.85
CA GLU A 115 9.78 4.39 9.04
C GLU A 115 8.26 4.10 9.08
N HIS A 116 7.67 3.52 8.03
CA HIS A 116 6.23 3.22 7.98
C HIS A 116 5.88 1.75 7.67
N ARG A 117 6.88 0.89 7.43
CA ARG A 117 6.65 -0.54 7.18
C ARG A 117 6.98 -1.34 8.41
N LEU A 118 6.10 -2.27 8.75
CA LEU A 118 6.35 -3.22 9.82
C LEU A 118 7.25 -4.34 9.31
N THR A 119 8.47 -4.40 9.83
CA THR A 119 9.41 -5.49 9.54
C THR A 119 8.81 -6.84 9.96
N PRO A 120 9.32 -7.97 9.43
CA PRO A 120 8.90 -9.30 9.90
C PRO A 120 9.02 -9.45 11.43
N ALA A 121 10.08 -8.90 12.03
CA ALA A 121 10.28 -8.92 13.47
C ALA A 121 9.22 -8.11 14.22
N GLN A 122 8.89 -6.89 13.75
CA GLN A 122 7.85 -6.06 14.35
C GLN A 122 6.46 -6.71 14.25
N ARG A 123 6.13 -7.33 13.11
CA ARG A 123 4.89 -8.08 12.96
C ARG A 123 4.81 -9.26 13.92
N ARG A 124 5.88 -10.04 14.06
CA ARG A 124 5.95 -11.14 15.04
C ARG A 124 5.77 -10.65 16.47
N LEU A 125 6.35 -9.51 16.83
CA LEU A 125 6.16 -8.92 18.16
C LEU A 125 4.71 -8.54 18.40
N LEU A 126 4.08 -7.84 17.46
CA LEU A 126 2.67 -7.46 17.55
C LEU A 126 1.75 -8.68 17.67
N LEU A 127 2.01 -9.74 16.90
CA LEU A 127 1.27 -11.01 17.01
C LEU A 127 1.47 -11.62 18.40
N ARG A 128 2.69 -11.72 18.91
CA ARG A 128 2.96 -12.29 20.25
C ARG A 128 2.32 -11.50 21.39
N GLN A 129 2.18 -10.18 21.25
CA GLN A 129 1.55 -9.32 22.26
C GLN A 129 0.01 -9.43 22.27
N SER A 130 -0.58 -9.76 21.14
CA SER A 130 -2.04 -9.77 20.93
C SER A 130 -2.64 -11.18 20.91
N SER A 131 -1.86 -12.17 20.48
CA SER A 131 -2.27 -13.55 20.27
C SER A 131 -1.86 -14.39 21.48
N LEU A 132 -2.84 -14.96 22.17
CA LEU A 132 -2.59 -16.08 23.10
C LEU A 132 -2.23 -17.38 22.35
N ILE A 133 -2.39 -17.38 21.02
CA ILE A 133 -2.18 -18.51 20.12
C ILE A 133 -0.80 -18.42 19.48
N LYS A 134 -0.16 -19.59 19.33
CA LYS A 134 1.14 -19.73 18.67
C LYS A 134 1.01 -19.42 17.17
N VAL A 135 1.85 -18.51 16.68
CA VAL A 135 1.97 -18.16 15.26
C VAL A 135 2.29 -19.40 14.42
N ASP A 136 1.49 -19.64 13.38
CA ASP A 136 1.74 -20.68 12.38
C ASP A 136 2.93 -20.29 11.50
N ARG A 137 3.91 -21.18 11.41
CA ARG A 137 5.13 -20.94 10.61
C ARG A 137 4.97 -21.37 9.16
N SER A 138 4.04 -22.29 8.86
CA SER A 138 3.81 -22.79 7.50
C SER A 138 3.31 -21.70 6.55
N GLU A 139 2.52 -20.75 7.07
CA GLU A 139 2.05 -19.59 6.32
C GLU A 139 3.19 -18.77 5.70
N ALA A 140 4.35 -18.69 6.37
CA ALA A 140 5.49 -17.97 5.85
C ALA A 140 6.04 -18.60 4.57
N ASP A 141 5.98 -19.93 4.47
CA ASP A 141 6.39 -20.70 3.30
C ASP A 141 5.38 -20.53 2.17
N ASP A 142 4.07 -20.58 2.46
CA ASP A 142 3.01 -20.31 1.48
C ASP A 142 3.14 -18.89 0.90
N CYS A 143 3.36 -17.90 1.77
CA CYS A 143 3.59 -16.52 1.36
C CYS A 143 4.85 -16.39 0.48
N LYS A 144 5.91 -17.14 0.78
CA LYS A 144 7.12 -17.18 -0.05
C LYS A 144 6.81 -17.76 -1.42
N GLU A 145 6.07 -18.86 -1.51
CA GLU A 145 5.66 -19.43 -2.79
C GLU A 145 4.83 -18.44 -3.62
N ILE A 146 3.88 -17.73 -3.01
CA ILE A 146 3.09 -16.71 -3.71
C ILE A 146 3.98 -15.56 -4.20
N ARG A 147 4.96 -15.10 -3.41
CA ARG A 147 5.93 -14.07 -3.85
C ARG A 147 6.74 -14.56 -5.04
N ASP A 148 7.27 -15.78 -4.97
CA ASP A 148 8.06 -16.40 -6.04
C ASP A 148 7.24 -16.60 -7.32
N SER A 149 5.96 -16.98 -7.17
CA SER A 149 5.00 -17.08 -8.27
C SER A 149 4.73 -15.71 -8.91
N ARG A 150 4.47 -14.66 -8.11
CA ARG A 150 4.23 -13.29 -8.60
C ARG A 150 5.44 -12.66 -9.29
N ARG A 151 6.66 -13.14 -9.00
CA ARG A 151 7.87 -12.76 -9.74
C ARG A 151 7.89 -13.30 -11.18
N LYS A 152 7.05 -14.26 -11.54
CA LYS A 152 6.91 -14.74 -12.92
C LYS A 152 5.89 -13.88 -13.68
N SER A 153 6.16 -12.58 -13.78
CA SER A 153 5.31 -11.62 -14.50
C SER A 153 6.11 -10.87 -15.57
N GLY A 154 5.42 -10.33 -16.58
CA GLY A 154 6.04 -9.65 -17.72
C GLY A 154 6.46 -10.57 -18.87
N CYS A 155 7.06 -9.98 -19.91
CA CYS A 155 7.56 -10.73 -21.06
C CYS A 155 8.99 -11.25 -20.84
N ASN A 156 9.28 -12.43 -21.37
CA ASN A 156 10.62 -13.03 -21.37
C ASN A 156 11.46 -12.68 -22.62
N CYS A 157 11.04 -11.67 -23.40
CA CYS A 157 11.74 -11.21 -24.60
C CYS A 157 13.14 -10.71 -24.26
N LYS A 158 14.15 -11.08 -25.06
CA LYS A 158 15.54 -10.64 -24.87
C LYS A 158 15.73 -9.27 -25.51
N GLN A 159 15.54 -8.20 -24.73
CA GLN A 159 15.72 -6.79 -25.12
C GLN A 159 14.68 -6.26 -26.12
N MET A 160 14.33 -6.99 -27.17
CA MET A 160 13.36 -6.58 -28.20
C MET A 160 12.12 -7.46 -28.15
N CYS A 161 10.95 -6.85 -27.99
CA CYS A 161 9.65 -7.52 -28.13
C CYS A 161 9.26 -7.65 -29.59
N ASP A 162 8.62 -8.76 -29.94
CA ASP A 162 7.91 -8.94 -31.20
C ASP A 162 6.42 -8.65 -30.94
N PRO A 163 5.75 -7.79 -31.75
CA PRO A 163 4.35 -7.44 -31.58
C PRO A 163 3.39 -8.64 -31.53
N ASP A 164 3.69 -9.70 -32.26
CA ASP A 164 2.78 -10.83 -32.45
C ASP A 164 3.00 -11.97 -31.45
N THR A 165 4.17 -12.01 -30.80
CA THR A 165 4.54 -13.12 -29.88
C THR A 165 4.87 -12.69 -28.46
N CYS A 166 5.12 -11.40 -28.20
CA CYS A 166 5.36 -10.91 -26.86
C CYS A 166 4.09 -11.06 -26.00
N SER A 167 4.20 -11.68 -24.82
CA SER A 167 3.06 -11.89 -23.92
C SER A 167 2.37 -10.59 -23.51
N CYS A 168 3.13 -9.50 -23.29
CA CYS A 168 2.54 -8.19 -22.98
C CYS A 168 1.79 -7.60 -24.18
N SER A 169 2.36 -7.71 -25.38
CA SER A 169 1.75 -7.19 -26.62
C SER A 169 0.46 -7.93 -26.95
N VAL A 170 0.50 -9.26 -26.93
CA VAL A 170 -0.67 -10.11 -27.19
C VAL A 170 -1.77 -9.89 -26.15
N ALA A 171 -1.39 -9.59 -24.90
CA ALA A 171 -2.33 -9.23 -23.84
C ALA A 171 -2.86 -7.79 -23.93
N GLY A 172 -2.40 -6.99 -24.91
CA GLY A 172 -2.85 -5.62 -25.10
C GLY A 172 -2.37 -4.62 -24.05
N ILE A 173 -1.25 -4.92 -23.36
CA ILE A 173 -0.72 -4.11 -22.26
C ILE A 173 0.71 -3.62 -22.54
N GLU A 174 1.08 -2.52 -21.90
CA GLU A 174 2.44 -1.99 -21.93
C GLU A 174 3.44 -2.95 -21.29
N CYS A 175 4.65 -3.00 -21.84
CA CYS A 175 5.78 -3.62 -21.15
C CYS A 175 6.17 -2.76 -19.94
N PHE A 176 6.39 -3.38 -18.79
CA PHE A 176 6.79 -2.67 -17.57
C PHE A 176 8.10 -3.24 -17.02
N VAL A 177 9.04 -2.35 -16.72
CA VAL A 177 10.31 -2.66 -16.07
C VAL A 177 10.45 -1.80 -14.83
N GLU A 178 10.49 -2.45 -13.67
CA GLU A 178 10.66 -1.80 -12.38
C GLU A 178 12.12 -1.69 -11.94
N ASP A 179 12.89 -2.75 -12.15
CA ASP A 179 14.25 -2.87 -11.64
C ASP A 179 15.08 -3.78 -12.53
N GLY A 180 16.05 -3.20 -13.22
CA GLY A 180 16.89 -3.92 -14.18
C GLY A 180 16.08 -4.56 -15.32
N SER A 181 15.78 -5.86 -15.19
CA SER A 181 15.07 -6.66 -16.20
C SER A 181 13.87 -7.41 -15.61
N PHE A 182 13.22 -6.79 -14.63
CA PHE A 182 12.03 -7.28 -13.96
C PHE A 182 10.95 -6.21 -13.95
N PRO A 183 9.66 -6.51 -14.17
CA PRO A 183 9.10 -7.80 -14.62
C PRO A 183 9.43 -8.15 -16.08
N CYS A 184 9.46 -7.18 -16.99
CA CYS A 184 9.84 -7.43 -18.38
C CYS A 184 11.37 -7.43 -18.58
N ARG A 185 11.85 -8.28 -19.49
CA ARG A 185 13.29 -8.35 -19.87
C ARG A 185 13.63 -7.60 -21.16
N CYS A 186 12.65 -6.95 -21.76
CA CYS A 186 12.86 -6.04 -22.88
C CYS A 186 13.44 -4.71 -22.41
N SER A 187 14.04 -3.97 -23.33
CA SER A 187 14.65 -2.67 -23.06
C SER A 187 13.87 -1.58 -23.76
N LYS A 188 13.67 -0.45 -23.08
CA LYS A 188 12.91 0.68 -23.61
C LYS A 188 13.40 1.18 -24.96
N SER A 189 14.71 1.16 -25.20
CA SER A 189 15.33 1.67 -26.43
C SER A 189 14.97 0.88 -27.69
N ILE A 190 14.65 -0.40 -27.55
CA ILE A 190 14.44 -1.32 -28.69
C ILE A 190 13.18 -2.18 -28.56
N CYS A 191 12.38 -2.01 -27.51
CA CYS A 191 11.11 -2.71 -27.37
C CYS A 191 10.14 -2.29 -28.49
N ARG A 192 9.58 -3.27 -29.20
CA ARG A 192 8.57 -3.04 -30.25
C ARG A 192 7.17 -3.42 -29.83
N ASN A 193 6.88 -3.44 -28.52
CA ASN A 193 5.50 -3.58 -28.06
C ASN A 193 4.71 -2.33 -28.52
N PRO A 194 3.68 -2.47 -29.39
CA PRO A 194 2.91 -1.34 -29.88
C PRO A 194 2.12 -0.62 -28.78
N HIS A 195 1.82 -1.31 -27.67
CA HIS A 195 1.10 -0.73 -26.55
C HIS A 195 1.95 0.22 -25.71
N GLY A 196 3.28 0.04 -25.73
CA GLY A 196 4.23 0.92 -25.05
C GLY A 196 5.17 0.20 -24.10
N HIS A 197 6.04 1.01 -23.48
CA HIS A 197 7.06 0.56 -22.54
C HIS A 197 7.25 1.60 -21.43
N ILE A 198 7.00 1.19 -20.19
CA ILE A 198 7.12 2.01 -19.00
C ILE A 198 8.27 1.50 -18.13
N GLU A 199 9.06 2.44 -17.61
CA GLU A 199 10.08 2.17 -16.61
C GLU A 199 9.72 2.86 -15.29
N TYR A 200 9.99 2.18 -14.18
CA TYR A 200 9.83 2.77 -12.86
C TYR A 200 10.72 4.01 -12.71
N ASN A 201 10.12 5.08 -12.20
CA ASN A 201 10.81 6.34 -11.96
C ASN A 201 10.77 6.65 -10.45
N PRO A 202 11.88 6.46 -9.71
CA PRO A 202 11.92 6.69 -8.27
C PRO A 202 11.65 8.14 -7.90
N ASP A 203 12.08 9.11 -8.72
CA ASP A 203 11.92 10.53 -8.43
C ASP A 203 10.45 10.95 -8.45
N LYS A 204 9.68 10.46 -9.44
CA LYS A 204 8.22 10.69 -9.52
C LYS A 204 7.49 10.14 -8.31
N VAL A 205 7.89 8.97 -7.82
CA VAL A 205 7.30 8.36 -6.63
C VAL A 205 7.65 9.16 -5.38
N GLN A 206 8.90 9.61 -5.26
CA GLN A 206 9.37 10.41 -4.14
C GLN A 206 8.69 11.80 -4.08
N GLU A 207 8.48 12.43 -5.24
CA GLU A 207 7.73 13.68 -5.35
C GLU A 207 6.27 13.50 -4.92
N HIS A 208 5.60 12.47 -5.43
CA HIS A 208 4.23 12.13 -5.04
C HIS A 208 4.12 11.87 -3.54
N PHE A 209 5.07 11.12 -2.97
CA PHE A 209 5.13 10.85 -1.54
C PHE A 209 5.22 12.16 -0.74
N THR A 210 6.17 13.03 -1.09
CA THR A 210 6.40 14.30 -0.40
C THR A 210 5.13 15.16 -0.39
N ARG A 211 4.54 15.36 -1.57
CA ARG A 211 3.27 16.11 -1.73
C ARG A 211 2.12 15.50 -0.93
N THR A 212 2.02 14.17 -0.90
CA THR A 212 0.97 13.48 -0.15
C THR A 212 1.15 13.65 1.35
N MET A 213 2.38 13.56 1.85
CA MET A 213 2.69 13.73 3.27
C MET A 213 2.47 15.18 3.72
N GLU A 214 2.81 16.18 2.90
CA GLU A 214 2.48 17.58 3.17
C GLU A 214 0.97 17.80 3.27
N ARG A 215 0.19 17.24 2.35
CA ARG A 215 -1.27 17.28 2.41
C ARG A 215 -1.81 16.63 3.68
N MET A 216 -1.26 15.49 4.11
CA MET A 216 -1.68 14.84 5.36
C MET A 216 -1.34 15.65 6.61
N LYS A 217 -0.20 16.37 6.63
CA LYS A 217 0.16 17.28 7.73
C LYS A 217 -0.80 18.45 7.87
N ASN A 218 -1.32 18.94 6.74
CA ASN A 218 -2.21 20.10 6.66
C ASN A 218 -3.70 19.72 6.70
N TYR A 219 -4.03 18.42 6.75
CA TYR A 219 -5.40 17.93 6.82
C TYR A 219 -6.06 18.39 8.13
N GLY A 220 -7.08 19.24 8.02
CA GLY A 220 -7.80 19.85 9.15
C GLY A 220 -7.53 21.35 9.38
N ASP A 221 -6.56 21.97 8.70
CA ASP A 221 -6.36 23.43 8.76
C ASP A 221 -7.20 24.19 7.71
N THR A 222 -7.65 23.52 6.64
CA THR A 222 -8.40 24.15 5.51
C THR A 222 -9.91 23.93 5.53
N ASP A 223 -10.43 22.95 6.27
CA ASP A 223 -11.86 22.56 6.25
C ASP A 223 -12.67 23.13 7.44
N VAL A 224 -12.12 24.13 8.15
CA VAL A 224 -12.81 24.82 9.27
C VAL A 224 -13.51 26.11 8.81
N GLN A 225 -13.52 26.42 7.50
CA GLN A 225 -14.12 27.64 6.94
C GLN A 225 -15.21 27.40 5.89
N ALA A 226 -15.92 26.28 5.93
CA ALA A 226 -17.11 26.05 5.10
C ALA A 226 -18.32 25.62 5.94
#